data_AF-A0A7V8JMY0-F1
#
_entry.id   AF-A0A7V8JMY0-F1
#
_cell.length_a   1.000
_cell.length_b   1.000
_cell.length_c   1.000
_cell.angle_alpha   90.00
_cell.angle_beta   90.00
_cell.angle_gamma   90.00
#
_symmetry.space_group_name_H-M   'P 1'
#
loop_
_entity.id
_entity.type
_entity.pdbx_description
1 polymer ?
#
loop_
_entity_poly.entity_id
_entity_poly.type
_entity_poly.pdbx_seq_one_letter_code
_entity_poly.pdbx_strand_id
1 'polypeptide(L)'
;MQAIAEHETIIDALPPADGEQVLVKHRYSAFQRSNLETLMRVRGRDQLLMTGVYAHIGCTATVVDAFQRDIEAFIAADAVADFSRADHDQALHWIARTCGVPMTTDQLLEALS
;
A
#
# COMPACT_ATOMS: atom_id res chain seq x y z
N MET A 1 -17.81 14.76 5.96
CA MET A 1 -17.54 13.79 4.87
C MET A 1 -18.45 12.60 5.11
N GLN A 2 -19.49 12.43 4.31
CA GLN A 2 -20.35 11.24 4.34
C GLN A 2 -19.69 10.18 3.47
N ALA A 3 -19.54 8.97 4.00
CA ALA A 3 -19.17 7.84 3.17
C ALA A 3 -20.38 7.47 2.28
N ILE A 4 -20.18 7.45 0.97
CA ILE A 4 -21.18 6.96 0.02
C ILE A 4 -20.71 5.59 -0.46
N ALA A 5 -21.60 4.60 -0.44
CA ALA A 5 -21.24 3.19 -0.68
C ALA A 5 -20.56 2.96 -2.05
N GLU A 6 -20.92 3.78 -3.04
CA GLU A 6 -20.31 3.77 -4.38
C GLU A 6 -18.80 4.08 -4.35
N HIS A 7 -18.33 4.88 -3.39
CA HIS A 7 -16.91 5.23 -3.26
C HIS A 7 -16.12 4.25 -2.37
N GLU A 8 -16.76 3.19 -1.85
CA GLU A 8 -16.10 2.17 -1.01
C GLU A 8 -15.82 0.87 -1.78
N THR A 9 -16.41 0.71 -2.96
CA THR A 9 -16.36 -0.55 -3.71
C THR A 9 -15.06 -0.66 -4.49
N ILE A 10 -14.42 -1.83 -4.43
CA ILE A 10 -13.25 -2.15 -5.27
C ILE A 10 -13.72 -2.21 -6.73
N ILE A 11 -12.99 -1.56 -7.64
CA ILE A 11 -13.38 -1.48 -9.06
C ILE A 11 -13.50 -2.87 -9.70
N ASP A 12 -14.44 -3.02 -10.63
CA ASP A 12 -14.71 -4.29 -11.33
C ASP A 12 -13.50 -4.83 -12.11
N ALA A 13 -12.53 -3.98 -12.45
CA ALA A 13 -11.30 -4.38 -13.13
C ALA A 13 -10.28 -5.06 -12.20
N LEU A 14 -10.45 -4.95 -10.88
CA LEU A 14 -9.56 -5.53 -9.87
C LEU A 14 -10.38 -6.26 -8.78
N PRO A 15 -11.26 -7.21 -9.15
CA PRO A 15 -12.05 -7.93 -8.16
C PRO A 15 -11.12 -8.81 -7.31
N PRO A 16 -11.33 -8.90 -5.99
CA PRO A 16 -10.58 -9.82 -5.15
C PRO A 16 -10.76 -11.26 -5.63
N ALA A 17 -9.67 -12.00 -5.75
CA ALA A 17 -9.70 -13.43 -6.05
C ALA A 17 -10.10 -14.27 -4.83
N ASP A 18 -10.48 -15.52 -5.06
CA ASP A 18 -10.80 -16.46 -3.99
C ASP A 18 -9.62 -16.63 -3.02
N GLY A 19 -9.86 -16.38 -1.74
CA GLY A 19 -8.85 -16.46 -0.68
C GLY A 19 -8.05 -15.17 -0.46
N GLU A 20 -8.25 -14.13 -1.27
CA GLU A 20 -7.70 -12.80 -1.00
C GLU A 20 -8.43 -12.12 0.15
N GLN A 21 -7.66 -11.46 1.02
CA GLN A 21 -8.22 -10.79 2.18
C GLN A 21 -8.61 -9.35 1.83
N VAL A 22 -9.91 -9.07 1.84
CA VAL A 22 -10.40 -7.68 1.84
C VAL A 22 -10.29 -7.12 3.25
N LEU A 23 -9.63 -5.97 3.39
CA LEU A 23 -9.41 -5.27 4.64
C LEU A 23 -10.10 -3.90 4.61
N VAL A 24 -11.03 -3.67 5.54
CA VAL A 24 -11.60 -2.34 5.76
C VAL A 24 -10.69 -1.56 6.69
N LYS A 25 -10.22 -0.38 6.24
CA LYS A 25 -9.40 0.53 7.05
C LYS A 25 -10.17 1.79 7.42
N HIS A 26 -10.02 2.25 8.66
CA HIS A 26 -10.68 3.47 9.17
C HIS A 26 -9.73 4.66 9.32
N ARG A 27 -8.45 4.48 8.97
CA ARG A 27 -7.38 5.48 9.06
C ARG A 27 -6.52 5.39 7.80
N TYR A 28 -5.55 6.30 7.67
CA TYR A 28 -4.69 6.33 6.49
C TYR A 28 -3.83 5.06 6.36
N SER A 29 -3.09 4.72 7.42
CA SER A 29 -2.33 3.48 7.47
C SER A 29 -3.26 2.27 7.56
N ALA A 30 -2.98 1.26 6.72
CA ALA A 30 -3.69 -0.01 6.75
C ALA A 30 -3.43 -0.83 8.03
N PHE A 31 -2.43 -0.48 8.85
CA PHE A 31 -2.17 -1.12 10.15
C PHE A 31 -3.01 -0.53 11.30
N GLN A 32 -3.53 0.69 11.12
CA GLN A 32 -4.20 1.40 12.20
C GLN A 32 -5.60 0.85 12.41
N ARG A 33 -5.78 0.16 13.55
CA ARG A 33 -7.04 -0.50 13.96
C ARG A 33 -7.50 -1.57 12.96
N SER A 34 -6.55 -2.36 12.46
CA SER A 34 -6.81 -3.48 11.56
C SER A 34 -6.08 -4.74 12.04
N ASN A 35 -6.36 -5.89 11.43
CA ASN A 35 -5.66 -7.15 11.67
C ASN A 35 -4.54 -7.44 10.66
N LEU A 36 -4.09 -6.45 9.86
CA LEU A 36 -3.09 -6.65 8.81
C LEU A 36 -1.81 -7.30 9.32
N GLU A 37 -1.22 -6.76 10.39
CA GLU A 37 0.02 -7.31 10.97
C GLU A 37 -0.17 -8.76 11.46
N THR A 38 -1.28 -9.05 12.13
CA THR A 38 -1.61 -10.40 12.57
C THR A 38 -1.71 -11.36 11.38
N LEU A 39 -2.38 -10.93 10.30
CA LEU A 39 -2.54 -11.73 9.09
C LEU A 39 -1.22 -12.00 8.38
N MET A 40 -0.29 -11.04 8.38
CA MET A 40 1.06 -11.21 7.86
C MET A 40 1.88 -12.19 8.71
N ARG A 41 1.89 -12.00 10.05
CA ARG A 41 2.62 -12.87 10.97
C ARG A 41 2.16 -14.34 10.90
N VAL A 42 0.85 -14.57 10.86
CA VAL A 42 0.30 -15.94 10.73
C VAL A 42 0.70 -16.60 9.41
N ARG A 43 0.94 -15.82 8.35
CA ARG A 43 1.40 -16.29 7.05
C ARG A 43 2.93 -16.31 6.92
N GLY A 44 3.67 -15.98 7.98
CA GLY A 44 5.13 -15.90 7.96
C GLY A 44 5.65 -14.86 6.96
N ARG A 45 4.96 -13.72 6.82
CA ARG A 45 5.35 -12.63 5.91
C ARG A 45 5.91 -11.45 6.70
N ASP A 46 7.04 -10.95 6.23
CA ASP A 46 7.82 -9.82 6.75
C ASP A 46 8.06 -8.72 5.70
N GLN A 47 7.55 -8.90 4.48
CA GLN A 47 7.61 -7.92 3.41
C GLN A 47 6.21 -7.49 2.98
N LEU A 48 6.06 -6.22 2.59
CA LEU A 48 4.82 -5.62 2.11
C LEU A 48 5.07 -4.88 0.79
N LEU A 49 4.36 -5.28 -0.26
CA LEU A 49 4.27 -4.53 -1.52
C LEU A 49 3.02 -3.64 -1.53
N MET A 50 3.20 -2.35 -1.83
CA MET A 50 2.17 -1.32 -1.85
C MET A 50 1.85 -0.85 -3.27
N THR A 51 0.55 -0.75 -3.57
CA THR A 51 -0.02 -0.13 -4.79
C THR A 51 -1.24 0.71 -4.42
N GLY A 52 -1.82 1.44 -5.38
CA GLY A 52 -3.10 2.13 -5.21
C GLY A 52 -3.00 3.62 -4.92
N VAL A 53 -4.00 4.18 -4.22
CA VAL A 53 -4.15 5.63 -4.04
C VAL A 53 -4.46 6.05 -2.60
N TYR A 54 -4.03 7.22 -2.14
CA TYR A 54 -3.10 8.16 -2.78
C TYR A 54 -1.67 7.96 -2.28
N ALA A 55 -0.68 8.14 -3.15
CA ALA A 55 0.73 7.93 -2.85
C ALA A 55 1.17 8.72 -1.60
N HIS A 56 0.93 10.04 -1.55
CA HIS A 56 1.34 10.91 -0.43
C HIS A 56 0.50 10.77 0.86
N ILE A 57 -0.62 10.02 0.83
CA ILE A 57 -1.52 9.88 1.98
C ILE A 57 -1.48 8.45 2.53
N GLY A 58 -2.38 7.60 2.04
CA GLY A 58 -2.62 6.27 2.60
C GLY A 58 -1.47 5.32 2.34
N CYS A 59 -0.88 5.38 1.14
CA CYS A 59 0.25 4.54 0.76
C CYS A 59 1.46 4.89 1.62
N THR A 60 1.88 6.17 1.65
CA THR A 60 3.00 6.63 2.49
C THR A 60 2.76 6.31 3.97
N ALA A 61 1.57 6.61 4.52
CA ALA A 61 1.26 6.30 5.92
C ALA A 61 1.41 4.80 6.24
N THR A 62 0.99 3.92 5.32
CA THR A 62 1.12 2.47 5.52
C THR A 62 2.56 1.99 5.40
N VAL A 63 3.32 2.52 4.44
CA VAL A 63 4.75 2.20 4.25
C VAL A 63 5.56 2.60 5.50
N VAL A 64 5.28 3.78 6.06
CA VAL A 64 5.93 4.26 7.29
C VAL A 64 5.60 3.37 8.49
N ASP A 65 4.34 2.96 8.63
CA ASP A 65 3.92 2.05 9.71
C ASP A 65 4.51 0.65 9.52
N ALA A 66 4.68 0.16 8.29
CA ALA A 66 5.36 -1.11 8.01
C ALA A 66 6.82 -1.04 8.46
N PHE A 67 7.55 0.00 8.05
CA PHE A 67 8.94 0.21 8.46
C PHE A 67 9.11 0.24 9.98
N GLN A 68 8.23 0.95 10.70
CA GLN A 68 8.26 1.01 12.16
C GLN A 68 7.94 -0.32 12.87
N ARG A 69 7.45 -1.32 12.13
CA ARG A 69 7.10 -2.66 12.63
C ARG A 69 8.10 -3.73 12.17
N ASP A 70 9.26 -3.33 11.67
CA ASP A 70 10.27 -4.21 11.08
C ASP A 70 9.71 -5.02 9.89
N ILE A 71 8.79 -4.44 9.12
CA ILE A 71 8.26 -5.01 7.87
C ILE A 71 8.92 -4.26 6.71
N GLU A 72 9.57 -4.99 5.81
CA GLU A 72 10.21 -4.40 4.63
C GLU A 72 9.16 -3.91 3.63
N ALA A 73 9.16 -2.61 3.34
CA ALA A 73 8.14 -1.99 2.53
C ALA A 73 8.66 -1.62 1.13
N PHE A 74 7.96 -2.14 0.12
CA PHE A 74 8.17 -1.85 -1.29
C PHE A 74 6.94 -1.12 -1.84
N ILE A 75 7.15 -0.16 -2.74
CA ILE A 75 6.04 0.57 -3.38
C ILE A 75 6.22 0.55 -4.89
N ALA A 76 5.19 0.11 -5.62
CA ALA A 76 5.20 0.09 -7.07
C ALA A 76 5.03 1.52 -7.61
N ALA A 77 6.13 2.16 -7.97
CA ALA A 77 6.23 3.57 -8.36
C ALA A 77 5.36 3.94 -9.58
N ASP A 78 5.03 2.97 -10.42
CA ASP A 78 4.19 3.09 -11.61
C ASP A 78 2.77 2.52 -11.41
N ALA A 79 2.47 1.99 -10.23
CA ALA A 79 1.14 1.50 -9.84
C ALA A 79 0.58 2.21 -8.59
N VAL A 80 1.06 3.43 -8.33
CA VAL A 80 0.45 4.37 -7.39
C VAL A 80 0.04 5.64 -8.10
N ALA A 81 -0.99 6.31 -7.60
CA ALA A 81 -1.43 7.59 -8.16
C ALA A 81 -1.71 8.63 -7.08
N ASP A 82 -1.78 9.88 -7.52
CA ASP A 82 -1.95 11.02 -6.65
C ASP A 82 -2.78 12.14 -7.31
N PHE A 83 -3.16 13.17 -6.55
CA PHE A 83 -3.88 14.34 -7.07
C PHE A 83 -3.05 15.10 -8.11
N SER A 84 -1.73 15.05 -8.01
CA SER A 84 -0.82 15.67 -8.95
C SER A 84 0.48 14.88 -9.11
N ARG A 85 1.18 15.11 -10.22
CA ARG A 85 2.53 14.58 -10.45
C ARG A 85 3.51 15.02 -9.35
N ALA A 86 3.35 16.22 -8.80
CA ALA A 86 4.23 16.75 -7.76
C ALA A 86 4.04 16.00 -6.44
N ASP A 87 2.79 15.72 -6.04
CA ASP A 87 2.49 14.95 -4.82
C ASP A 87 3.01 13.51 -4.95
N HIS A 88 2.78 12.90 -6.10
CA HIS A 88 3.32 11.58 -6.45
C HIS A 88 4.85 11.51 -6.29
N ASP A 89 5.57 12.43 -6.93
CA ASP A 89 7.03 12.46 -6.89
C ASP A 89 7.58 12.74 -5.49
N GLN A 90 6.93 13.65 -4.76
CA GLN A 90 7.29 13.95 -3.39
C GLN A 90 7.16 12.72 -2.50
N ALA A 91 6.06 11.98 -2.62
CA ALA A 91 5.82 10.76 -1.86
C ALA A 91 6.90 9.71 -2.12
N LEU A 92 7.16 9.40 -3.40
CA LEU A 92 8.17 8.40 -3.78
C LEU A 92 9.58 8.83 -3.38
N HIS A 93 9.94 10.10 -3.59
CA HIS A 93 11.24 10.64 -3.19
C HIS A 93 11.44 10.53 -1.67
N TRP A 94 10.41 10.86 -0.90
CA TRP A 94 10.48 10.78 0.54
C TRP A 94 10.60 9.33 1.01
N ILE A 95 9.74 8.43 0.53
CA ILE A 95 9.77 6.99 0.87
C ILE A 95 11.15 6.39 0.60
N ALA A 96 11.73 6.64 -0.58
CA ALA A 96 13.05 6.14 -0.98
C ALA A 96 14.18 6.56 -0.03
N ARG A 97 14.01 7.68 0.67
CA ARG A 97 15.03 8.24 1.55
C ARG A 97 14.86 7.85 3.01
N THR A 98 13.72 7.30 3.39
CA THR A 98 13.35 7.17 4.80
C THR A 98 12.92 5.77 5.20
N CYS A 99 12.01 5.13 4.46
CA CYS A 99 11.24 4.02 5.04
C CYS A 99 10.82 2.92 4.05
N GLY A 100 11.18 3.01 2.76
CA GLY A 100 10.83 1.96 1.82
C GLY A 100 11.56 2.07 0.49
N VAL A 101 11.30 1.11 -0.39
CA VAL A 101 11.97 1.00 -1.70
C VAL A 101 10.95 1.16 -2.82
N PRO A 102 10.93 2.31 -3.51
CA PRO A 102 10.19 2.44 -4.76
C PRO A 102 10.82 1.59 -5.86
N MET A 103 9.99 0.80 -6.54
CA MET A 103 10.38 -0.03 -7.68
C MET A 103 9.33 0.09 -8.78
N THR A 104 9.73 -0.09 -10.04
CA THR A 104 8.75 -0.26 -11.12
C THR A 104 8.06 -1.62 -11.01
N THR A 105 6.87 -1.75 -11.59
CA THR A 105 6.13 -3.02 -11.61
C THR A 105 6.95 -4.11 -12.28
N ASP A 106 7.68 -3.79 -13.36
CA ASP A 106 8.57 -4.75 -14.03
C ASP A 106 9.68 -5.29 -13.10
N GLN A 107 10.35 -4.39 -12.36
CA GLN A 107 11.38 -4.80 -11.39
C GLN A 107 10.80 -5.64 -10.25
N LEU A 108 9.57 -5.37 -9.83
CA LEU A 108 8.89 -6.14 -8.80
C LEU A 108 8.53 -7.54 -9.29
N LEU A 109 8.01 -7.64 -10.52
CA LEU A 109 7.67 -8.93 -11.12
C LEU A 109 8.93 -9.80 -11.33
N GLU A 110 10.05 -9.20 -11.72
CA GLU A 110 11.34 -9.89 -11.80
C GLU A 110 11.84 -10.37 -10.43
N ALA A 111 11.60 -9.62 -9.36
CA ALA A 111 12.00 -10.00 -8.00
C ALA A 111 11.11 -11.10 -7.38
N LEU A 112 9.88 -11.27 -7.89
CA LEU A 112 8.90 -12.24 -7.37
C LEU A 112 8.89 -13.58 -8.12
N SER A 113 9.58 -13.68 -9.26
CA SER A 113 9.70 -14.90 -10.06
C SER A 113 10.70 -15.89 -9.46
#